data_AF-A0A3A5QQR5-F1
#
_entry.id   AF-A0A3A5QQR5-F1
#
_cell.length_a   1.000
_cell.length_b   1.000
_cell.length_c   1.000
_cell.angle_alpha   90.00
_cell.angle_beta   90.00
_cell.angle_gamma   90.00
#
_symmetry.space_group_name_H-M   'P 1'
#
loop_
_entity.id
_entity.type
_entity.pdbx_description
1 polymer ?
#
loop_
_entity_poly.entity_id
_entity_poly.type
_entity_poly.pdbx_seq_one_letter_code
_entity_poly.pdbx_strand_id
1 'polypeptide(L)'
;MTIKNIITVLTIFLSGFCYAGTSTKVDFNFDWKFSKPAGFVPQDTLFLSPDIKWEDVCLPHDWSISEGYTKTQTAGSNGFLPGGVGIYMKNFLTSDDMNGKKVFIHFEGVYNNSKVWINGHLLGFRPNGYVGFEYELTQYLKPKGSMNTITVCVDRRAYADSRWYVGAGIYRNVSLILRNELYILQTEYSLPHHR
;
A
#
# COMPACT_ATOMS: atom_id res chain seq x y z
N MET A 1 -10.41 75.51 -23.62
CA MET A 1 -9.23 74.64 -23.50
C MET A 1 -9.06 74.29 -22.03
N THR A 2 -9.65 73.17 -21.57
CA THR A 2 -9.30 72.58 -20.27
C THR A 2 -9.77 71.12 -20.26
N ILE A 3 -8.80 70.22 -20.11
CA ILE A 3 -8.92 68.77 -20.30
C ILE A 3 -9.44 68.11 -19.02
N LYS A 4 -10.44 67.26 -19.18
CA LYS A 4 -10.93 66.26 -18.20
C LYS A 4 -9.78 65.31 -17.83
N ASN A 5 -9.49 65.14 -16.55
CA ASN A 5 -8.70 64.00 -16.08
C ASN A 5 -9.44 63.29 -14.94
N ILE A 6 -10.09 62.18 -15.31
CA ILE A 6 -10.63 61.14 -14.41
C ILE A 6 -9.46 60.23 -14.06
N ILE A 7 -9.11 60.15 -12.78
CA ILE A 7 -8.14 59.17 -12.27
C ILE A 7 -8.96 58.04 -11.64
N THR A 8 -9.17 56.96 -12.40
CA THR A 8 -9.69 55.69 -11.88
C THR A 8 -8.51 54.85 -11.41
N VAL A 9 -8.32 54.73 -10.10
CA VAL A 9 -7.33 53.80 -9.52
C VAL A 9 -7.96 52.40 -9.49
N LEU A 10 -7.48 51.52 -10.36
CA LEU A 10 -7.89 50.11 -10.40
C LEU A 10 -6.96 49.30 -9.49
N THR A 11 -7.35 49.12 -8.22
CA THR A 11 -6.64 48.26 -7.28
C THR A 11 -7.01 46.80 -7.58
N ILE A 12 -6.15 46.08 -8.30
CA ILE A 12 -6.26 44.63 -8.49
C ILE A 12 -5.82 43.96 -7.19
N PHE A 13 -6.77 43.58 -6.34
CA PHE A 13 -6.53 42.67 -5.23
C PHE A 13 -6.35 41.26 -5.81
N LEU A 14 -5.10 40.87 -6.06
CA LEU A 14 -4.76 39.49 -6.40
C LEU A 14 -4.77 38.68 -5.09
N SER A 15 -5.95 38.19 -4.70
CA SER A 15 -6.07 37.18 -3.66
C SER A 15 -5.46 35.89 -4.19
N GLY A 16 -4.16 35.71 -3.94
CA GLY A 16 -3.51 34.42 -4.10
C GLY A 16 -4.16 33.43 -3.15
N PHE A 17 -5.15 32.67 -3.64
CA PHE A 17 -5.58 31.46 -2.98
C PHE A 17 -4.41 30.47 -3.05
N CYS A 18 -3.59 30.45 -2.00
CA CYS A 18 -2.74 29.29 -1.73
C CYS A 18 -3.68 28.12 -1.43
N TYR A 19 -4.02 27.34 -2.45
CA TYR A 19 -4.55 25.99 -2.24
C TYR A 19 -3.41 25.17 -1.63
N ALA A 20 -3.37 25.12 -0.30
CA ALA A 20 -2.60 24.09 0.39
C ALA A 20 -3.05 22.74 -0.21
N GLY A 21 -2.12 22.01 -0.82
CA GLY A 21 -2.42 20.75 -1.49
C GLY A 21 -3.08 19.79 -0.50
N THR A 22 -4.38 19.54 -0.68
CA THR A 22 -5.13 18.66 0.20
C THR A 22 -4.77 17.21 -0.11
N SER A 23 -4.26 16.51 0.89
CA SER A 23 -4.04 15.06 0.85
C SER A 23 -5.23 14.37 1.53
N THR A 24 -5.92 13.49 0.81
CA THR A 24 -7.01 12.68 1.38
C THR A 24 -6.46 11.29 1.71
N LYS A 25 -6.61 10.85 2.97
CA LYS A 25 -6.35 9.47 3.40
C LYS A 25 -7.67 8.71 3.42
N VAL A 26 -7.76 7.66 2.60
CA VAL A 26 -8.92 6.78 2.52
C VAL A 26 -8.56 5.45 3.16
N ASP A 27 -9.38 4.99 4.11
CA ASP A 27 -9.22 3.67 4.72
C ASP A 27 -9.30 2.60 3.63
N PHE A 28 -8.32 1.70 3.63
CA PHE A 28 -8.21 0.65 2.63
C PHE A 28 -8.13 -0.75 3.24
N ASN A 29 -8.54 -0.92 4.50
CA ASN A 29 -8.39 -2.16 5.26
C ASN A 29 -9.44 -3.25 4.96
N PHE A 30 -10.60 -2.91 4.41
CA PHE A 30 -11.69 -3.87 4.17
C PHE A 30 -11.54 -4.62 2.83
N ASP A 31 -12.34 -5.66 2.61
CA ASP A 31 -12.48 -6.37 1.32
C ASP A 31 -11.17 -6.95 0.74
N TRP A 32 -10.26 -7.35 1.62
CA TRP A 32 -9.06 -8.08 1.22
C TRP A 32 -9.36 -9.57 1.18
N LYS A 33 -8.67 -10.25 0.27
CA LYS A 33 -8.59 -11.70 0.22
C LYS A 33 -7.21 -12.14 0.65
N PHE A 34 -7.13 -13.22 1.40
CA PHE A 34 -5.90 -13.82 1.85
C PHE A 34 -5.80 -15.27 1.38
N SER A 35 -4.58 -15.72 1.11
CA SER A 35 -4.27 -17.13 0.94
C SER A 35 -2.88 -17.47 1.41
N LYS A 36 -2.72 -18.69 1.94
CA LYS A 36 -1.44 -19.28 2.32
C LYS A 36 -1.27 -20.60 1.54
N PRO A 37 -0.78 -20.54 0.30
CA PRO A 37 -0.70 -21.71 -0.58
C PRO A 37 0.28 -22.75 -0.05
N ALA A 38 -0.06 -24.03 -0.25
CA ALA A 38 0.81 -25.14 0.09
C ALA A 38 1.85 -25.38 -1.02
N GLY A 39 3.09 -25.71 -0.63
CA GLY A 39 4.16 -26.07 -1.57
C GLY A 39 4.96 -24.88 -2.12
N PHE A 40 5.89 -25.18 -3.02
CA PHE A 40 6.72 -24.16 -3.66
C PHE A 40 6.07 -23.68 -4.95
N VAL A 41 5.70 -22.40 -4.97
CA VAL A 41 5.43 -21.66 -6.19
C VAL A 41 6.34 -20.43 -6.16
N PRO A 42 6.99 -20.06 -7.29
CA PRO A 42 7.79 -18.85 -7.32
C PRO A 42 6.98 -17.65 -6.82
N GLN A 43 7.53 -16.92 -5.86
CA GLN A 43 6.85 -15.80 -5.18
C GLN A 43 6.24 -14.80 -6.19
N ASP A 44 6.94 -14.59 -7.31
CA ASP A 44 6.59 -13.61 -8.34
C ASP A 44 5.50 -14.08 -9.31
N THR A 45 5.17 -15.37 -9.33
CA THR A 45 4.07 -15.93 -10.15
C THR A 45 2.96 -16.51 -9.29
N LEU A 46 3.13 -16.50 -7.97
CA LEU A 46 2.25 -17.19 -7.05
C LEU A 46 0.80 -16.69 -7.20
N PHE A 47 0.58 -15.39 -7.36
CA PHE A 47 -0.75 -14.79 -7.57
C PHE A 47 -1.44 -15.17 -8.89
N LEU A 48 -0.74 -15.83 -9.81
CA LEU A 48 -1.30 -16.34 -11.07
C LEU A 48 -1.72 -17.81 -10.97
N SER A 49 -1.45 -18.46 -9.84
CA SER A 49 -1.77 -19.88 -9.65
C SER A 49 -3.30 -20.08 -9.61
N PRO A 50 -3.86 -20.97 -10.45
CA PRO A 50 -5.29 -21.22 -10.49
C PRO A 50 -5.82 -21.96 -9.25
N ASP A 51 -4.93 -22.57 -8.46
CA ASP A 51 -5.28 -23.42 -7.31
C ASP A 51 -5.33 -22.66 -5.97
N ILE A 52 -5.29 -21.32 -6.02
CA ILE A 52 -5.34 -20.49 -4.82
C ILE A 52 -6.76 -20.47 -4.24
N LYS A 53 -6.88 -20.94 -3.00
CA LYS A 53 -8.09 -20.77 -2.19
C LYS A 53 -7.99 -19.47 -1.41
N TRP A 54 -8.99 -18.61 -1.59
CA TRP A 54 -9.04 -17.29 -0.97
C TRP A 54 -9.99 -17.28 0.23
N GLU A 55 -9.58 -16.60 1.27
CA GLU A 55 -10.37 -16.29 2.47
C GLU A 55 -10.56 -14.77 2.55
N ASP A 56 -11.77 -14.31 2.88
CA ASP A 56 -12.00 -12.88 3.09
C ASP A 56 -11.43 -12.45 4.45
N VAL A 57 -10.63 -11.38 4.46
CA VAL A 57 -10.00 -10.82 5.66
C VAL A 57 -10.18 -9.31 5.71
N CYS A 58 -10.20 -8.78 6.93
CA CYS A 58 -10.05 -7.35 7.18
C CYS A 58 -8.64 -7.11 7.71
N LEU A 59 -7.99 -6.05 7.25
CA LEU A 59 -6.71 -5.61 7.77
C LEU A 59 -6.92 -4.74 9.02
N PRO A 60 -5.96 -4.70 9.96
CA PRO A 60 -4.72 -5.48 10.00
C PRO A 60 -4.95 -6.99 10.21
N HIS A 61 -4.14 -7.81 9.55
CA HIS A 61 -4.23 -9.27 9.59
C HIS A 61 -2.86 -9.90 9.86
N ASP A 62 -2.77 -10.62 10.97
CA ASP A 62 -1.65 -11.50 11.32
C ASP A 62 -2.10 -12.96 11.13
N TRP A 63 -1.60 -13.65 10.10
CA TRP A 63 -2.01 -15.04 9.87
C TRP A 63 -1.28 -16.01 10.80
N SER A 64 -0.13 -15.64 11.38
CA SER A 64 0.61 -16.56 12.25
C SER A 64 -0.14 -16.85 13.56
N ILE A 65 -0.96 -15.93 14.04
CA ILE A 65 -1.65 -16.06 15.33
C ILE A 65 -2.80 -17.08 15.30
N SER A 66 -3.37 -17.32 14.12
CA SER A 66 -4.43 -18.31 13.92
C SER A 66 -3.89 -19.72 13.67
N GLU A 67 -2.57 -19.87 13.60
CA GLU A 67 -1.91 -21.15 13.37
C GLU A 67 -1.69 -21.91 14.68
N GLY A 68 -1.65 -23.23 14.59
CA GLY A 68 -1.29 -24.08 15.72
C GLY A 68 0.19 -23.98 16.08
N TYR A 69 0.50 -24.15 17.36
CA TYR A 69 1.88 -24.24 17.83
C TYR A 69 2.59 -25.49 17.31
N THR A 70 3.83 -25.34 16.87
CA THR A 70 4.67 -26.47 16.43
C THR A 70 6.13 -26.21 16.72
N LYS A 71 6.95 -27.26 16.87
CA LYS A 71 8.42 -27.13 17.00
C LYS A 71 9.14 -27.24 15.64
N THR A 72 8.43 -27.64 14.59
CA THR A 72 9.01 -27.83 13.27
C THR A 72 9.10 -26.49 12.55
N GLN A 73 10.31 -26.07 12.16
CA GLN A 73 10.55 -24.80 11.46
C GLN A 73 10.00 -23.57 12.23
N THR A 74 10.18 -23.56 13.54
CA THR A 74 9.83 -22.47 14.46
C THR A 74 10.90 -22.34 15.54
N ALA A 75 10.82 -21.29 16.37
CA ALA A 75 11.75 -21.07 17.46
C ALA A 75 11.04 -20.53 18.71
N GLY A 76 11.64 -20.70 19.89
CA GLY A 76 11.09 -20.10 21.11
C GLY A 76 10.94 -18.58 21.00
N SER A 77 11.82 -17.91 20.24
CA SER A 77 11.74 -16.47 20.00
C SER A 77 10.49 -16.04 19.24
N ASN A 78 9.90 -16.91 18.40
CA ASN A 78 8.67 -16.61 17.66
C ASN A 78 7.43 -17.26 18.28
N GLY A 79 7.51 -17.69 19.54
CA GLY A 79 6.39 -18.31 20.26
C GLY A 79 5.98 -19.68 19.71
N PHE A 80 6.85 -20.35 18.94
CA PHE A 80 6.53 -21.62 18.26
C PHE A 80 5.38 -21.51 17.24
N LEU A 81 5.13 -20.31 16.71
CA LEU A 81 4.13 -20.07 15.68
C LEU A 81 4.79 -20.02 14.29
N PRO A 82 4.20 -20.72 13.30
CA PRO A 82 4.78 -20.80 11.96
C PRO A 82 4.61 -19.50 11.18
N GLY A 83 5.55 -19.23 10.29
CA GLY A 83 5.45 -18.18 9.26
C GLY A 83 4.96 -18.75 7.94
N GLY A 84 5.78 -18.58 6.89
CA GLY A 84 5.52 -19.07 5.54
C GLY A 84 5.34 -17.94 4.53
N VAL A 85 4.74 -18.26 3.38
CA VAL A 85 4.41 -17.29 2.33
C VAL A 85 2.90 -17.07 2.31
N GLY A 86 2.50 -15.81 2.47
CA GLY A 86 1.10 -15.38 2.42
C GLY A 86 0.88 -14.39 1.27
N ILE A 87 -0.30 -14.45 0.66
CA ILE A 87 -0.70 -13.52 -0.39
C ILE A 87 -1.96 -12.80 0.04
N TYR A 88 -1.98 -11.50 -0.17
CA TYR A 88 -3.17 -10.69 -0.09
C TYR A 88 -3.54 -10.18 -1.47
N MET A 89 -4.82 -10.16 -1.79
CA MET A 89 -5.34 -9.59 -3.02
C MET A 89 -6.54 -8.72 -2.71
N LYS A 90 -6.64 -7.55 -3.34
CA LYS A 90 -7.84 -6.72 -3.28
C LYS A 90 -8.19 -6.19 -4.66
N ASN A 91 -9.47 -6.28 -4.98
CA ASN A 91 -10.05 -5.66 -6.16
C ASN A 91 -10.72 -4.34 -5.76
N PHE A 92 -10.48 -3.28 -6.52
CA PHE A 92 -11.09 -1.98 -6.26
C PHE A 92 -11.27 -1.18 -7.56
N LEU A 93 -12.29 -0.33 -7.58
CA LEU A 93 -12.57 0.54 -8.73
C LEU A 93 -11.66 1.77 -8.69
N THR A 94 -11.24 2.25 -9.87
CA THR A 94 -10.77 3.63 -10.00
C THR A 94 -11.98 4.56 -9.80
N SER A 95 -12.09 5.14 -8.61
CA SER A 95 -13.21 6.03 -8.23
C SER A 95 -13.02 7.46 -8.73
N ASP A 96 -14.10 8.24 -8.68
CA ASP A 96 -14.16 9.60 -9.21
C ASP A 96 -13.19 10.56 -8.52
N ASP A 97 -12.96 10.38 -7.23
CA ASP A 97 -12.03 11.16 -6.41
C ASP A 97 -10.56 10.94 -6.78
N MET A 98 -10.23 9.83 -7.47
CA MET A 98 -8.90 9.55 -7.99
C MET A 98 -8.60 10.29 -9.30
N ASN A 99 -9.63 10.79 -10.00
CA ASN A 99 -9.45 11.40 -11.30
C ASN A 99 -8.63 12.71 -11.20
N GLY A 100 -7.56 12.80 -11.99
CA GLY A 100 -6.64 13.96 -11.96
C GLY A 100 -5.78 14.04 -10.68
N LYS A 101 -5.74 12.98 -9.86
CA LYS A 101 -4.93 12.93 -8.64
C LYS A 101 -3.78 11.95 -8.76
N LYS A 102 -2.74 12.21 -7.97
CA LYS A 102 -1.70 11.23 -7.65
C LYS A 102 -2.22 10.29 -6.58
N VAL A 103 -2.27 9.00 -6.91
CA VAL A 103 -2.80 7.96 -6.01
C VAL A 103 -1.65 7.11 -5.50
N PHE A 104 -1.55 6.97 -4.19
CA PHE A 104 -0.58 6.10 -3.53
C PHE A 104 -1.31 5.06 -2.71
N ILE A 105 -0.73 3.87 -2.59
CA ILE A 105 -1.04 2.97 -1.48
C ILE A 105 0.01 3.15 -0.38
N HIS A 106 -0.45 3.29 0.85
CA HIS A 106 0.37 3.40 2.04
C HIS A 106 0.16 2.18 2.94
N PHE A 107 1.25 1.50 3.29
CA PHE A 107 1.28 0.44 4.28
C PHE A 107 1.99 0.96 5.53
N GLU A 108 1.33 0.91 6.68
CA GLU A 108 1.95 1.29 7.97
C GLU A 108 2.93 0.22 8.49
N GLY A 109 2.87 -1.00 7.93
CA GLY A 109 3.82 -2.09 8.17
C GLY A 109 3.35 -3.42 7.59
N VAL A 110 4.29 -4.17 6.98
CA VAL A 110 4.06 -5.52 6.46
C VAL A 110 5.25 -6.38 6.88
N TYR A 111 5.03 -7.37 7.74
CA TYR A 111 6.11 -8.20 8.26
C TYR A 111 6.14 -9.55 7.51
N ASN A 112 7.12 -9.82 6.66
CA ASN A 112 8.23 -9.01 6.12
C ASN A 112 8.51 -9.43 4.66
N ASN A 113 9.57 -8.92 4.04
CA ASN A 113 9.97 -9.30 2.66
C ASN A 113 8.81 -9.18 1.65
N SER A 114 8.04 -8.12 1.76
CA SER A 114 6.84 -7.95 0.95
C SER A 114 7.18 -7.50 -0.47
N LYS A 115 6.48 -8.05 -1.46
CA LYS A 115 6.43 -7.54 -2.84
C LYS A 115 5.00 -7.13 -3.16
N VAL A 116 4.85 -6.03 -3.89
CA VAL A 116 3.52 -5.46 -4.20
C VAL A 116 3.37 -5.30 -5.71
N TRP A 117 2.23 -5.70 -6.24
CA TRP A 117 1.86 -5.53 -7.64
C TRP A 117 0.52 -4.83 -7.79
N ILE A 118 0.36 -4.05 -8.85
CA ILE A 118 -0.93 -3.50 -9.28
C ILE A 118 -1.15 -3.90 -10.75
N ASN A 119 -2.26 -4.56 -11.04
CA ASN A 119 -2.60 -5.02 -12.39
C ASN A 119 -1.47 -5.84 -13.06
N GLY A 120 -0.70 -6.60 -12.27
CA GLY A 120 0.44 -7.39 -12.73
C GLY A 120 1.78 -6.65 -12.82
N HIS A 121 1.81 -5.33 -12.62
CA HIS A 121 3.04 -4.54 -12.58
C HIS A 121 3.65 -4.57 -11.18
N LEU A 122 4.91 -4.99 -11.06
CA LEU A 122 5.66 -4.94 -9.80
C LEU A 122 5.95 -3.49 -9.43
N LEU A 123 5.47 -3.07 -8.26
CA LEU A 123 5.74 -1.75 -7.68
C LEU A 123 7.07 -1.72 -6.91
N GLY A 124 7.40 -2.81 -6.22
CA GLY A 124 8.66 -2.90 -5.49
C GLY A 124 8.72 -4.03 -4.48
N PHE A 125 9.89 -4.11 -3.83
CA PHE A 125 10.22 -5.05 -2.77
C PHE A 125 10.59 -4.29 -1.50
N ARG A 126 10.06 -4.74 -0.36
CA ARG A 126 10.32 -4.16 0.96
C ARG A 126 10.77 -5.26 1.95
N PRO A 127 12.06 -5.33 2.29
CA PRO A 127 12.55 -6.32 3.25
C PRO A 127 12.15 -6.01 4.70
N ASN A 128 12.09 -4.72 5.07
CA ASN A 128 11.83 -4.30 6.44
C ASN A 128 10.36 -4.53 6.84
N GLY A 129 10.15 -5.16 8.01
CA GLY A 129 8.83 -5.52 8.51
C GLY A 129 8.10 -4.47 9.36
N TYR A 130 8.72 -3.34 9.68
CA TYR A 130 8.22 -2.39 10.69
C TYR A 130 8.01 -0.98 10.17
N VAL A 131 8.84 -0.53 9.24
CA VAL A 131 8.81 0.84 8.74
C VAL A 131 7.77 0.93 7.63
N GLY A 132 6.83 1.86 7.77
CA GLY A 132 5.83 2.13 6.74
C GLY A 132 6.43 2.49 5.38
N PHE A 133 5.64 2.36 4.33
CA PHE A 133 6.08 2.64 2.96
C PHE A 133 4.91 2.97 2.05
N GLU A 134 5.20 3.65 0.94
CA GLU A 134 4.22 4.02 -0.08
C GLU A 134 4.68 3.57 -1.47
N TYR A 135 3.72 3.24 -2.33
CA TYR A 135 3.94 3.09 -3.78
C TYR A 135 2.95 3.96 -4.55
N GLU A 136 3.43 4.67 -5.58
CA GLU A 136 2.56 5.40 -6.49
C GLU A 136 1.83 4.42 -7.44
N LEU A 137 0.50 4.50 -7.47
CA LEU A 137 -0.37 3.69 -8.31
C LEU A 137 -0.77 4.39 -9.61
N THR A 138 -0.70 5.73 -9.66
CA THR A 138 -1.34 6.58 -10.68
C THR A 138 -1.19 6.06 -12.11
N GLN A 139 0.04 5.76 -12.53
CA GLN A 139 0.35 5.35 -13.91
C GLN A 139 -0.13 3.92 -14.26
N TYR A 140 -0.50 3.13 -13.25
CA TYR A 140 -0.93 1.73 -13.41
C TYR A 140 -2.43 1.54 -13.21
N LEU A 141 -3.15 2.59 -12.80
CA LEU A 141 -4.60 2.54 -12.65
C LEU A 141 -5.27 2.47 -14.00
N LYS A 142 -6.27 1.59 -14.11
CA LYS A 142 -7.16 1.54 -15.26
C LYS A 142 -8.11 2.75 -15.27
N PRO A 143 -8.75 3.06 -16.42
CA PRO A 143 -9.68 4.19 -16.52
C PRO A 143 -10.76 4.20 -15.44
N LYS A 144 -11.29 5.37 -15.13
CA LYS A 144 -12.40 5.56 -14.18
C LYS A 144 -13.49 4.51 -14.36
N GLY A 145 -13.97 3.94 -13.25
CA GLY A 145 -14.98 2.88 -13.23
C GLY A 145 -14.46 1.48 -13.57
N SER A 146 -13.18 1.34 -13.92
CA SER A 146 -12.56 0.03 -14.18
C SER A 146 -12.04 -0.61 -12.90
N MET A 147 -12.06 -1.94 -12.87
CA MET A 147 -11.54 -2.74 -11.75
C MET A 147 -10.01 -2.89 -11.83
N ASN A 148 -9.34 -2.54 -10.74
CA ASN A 148 -7.91 -2.79 -10.51
C ASN A 148 -7.74 -3.93 -9.51
N THR A 149 -6.61 -4.62 -9.62
CA THR A 149 -6.23 -5.68 -8.67
C THR A 149 -4.88 -5.34 -8.07
N ILE A 150 -4.84 -5.16 -6.75
CA ILE A 150 -3.58 -5.07 -6.00
C ILE A 150 -3.28 -6.41 -5.35
N THR A 151 -2.02 -6.83 -5.42
CA THR A 151 -1.55 -8.07 -4.83
C THR A 151 -0.33 -7.80 -3.98
N VAL A 152 -0.28 -8.36 -2.78
CA VAL A 152 0.85 -8.27 -1.85
C VAL A 152 1.27 -9.68 -1.49
N CYS A 153 2.51 -10.05 -1.81
CA CYS A 153 3.09 -11.31 -1.38
C CYS A 153 4.06 -11.04 -0.22
N VAL A 154 3.90 -11.77 0.88
CA VAL A 154 4.70 -11.63 2.10
C VAL A 154 5.44 -12.93 2.34
N ASP A 155 6.76 -12.87 2.45
CA ASP A 155 7.62 -14.04 2.64
C ASP A 155 8.31 -14.03 4.00
N ARG A 156 7.73 -14.79 4.92
CA ARG A 156 8.24 -15.00 6.28
C ARG A 156 8.62 -16.47 6.49
N ARG A 157 9.33 -17.09 5.54
CA ARG A 157 9.84 -18.47 5.68
C ARG A 157 10.97 -18.60 6.69
N ALA A 158 11.77 -17.55 6.86
CA ALA A 158 12.83 -17.52 7.88
C ALA A 158 12.18 -17.49 9.27
N TYR A 159 12.26 -18.61 10.00
CA TYR A 159 11.58 -18.75 11.29
C TYR A 159 12.34 -18.16 12.48
N ALA A 160 13.65 -17.92 12.32
CA ALA A 160 14.53 -17.31 13.30
C ALA A 160 14.96 -15.90 12.87
N ASP A 161 14.01 -15.11 12.36
CA ASP A 161 14.22 -13.75 11.85
C ASP A 161 13.97 -12.66 12.91
N SER A 162 13.53 -13.05 14.12
CA SER A 162 13.31 -12.15 15.26
C SER A 162 13.60 -12.82 16.60
N ARG A 163 13.81 -11.99 17.63
CA ARG A 163 14.00 -12.38 19.04
C ARG A 163 12.69 -12.38 19.85
N TRP A 164 11.58 -11.96 19.26
CA TRP A 164 10.24 -11.95 19.86
C TRP A 164 9.18 -12.32 18.83
N TYR A 165 7.93 -12.54 19.27
CA TYR A 165 6.81 -12.78 18.37
C TYR A 165 6.49 -11.52 17.56
N VAL A 166 6.56 -11.63 16.24
CA VAL A 166 6.40 -10.51 15.30
C VAL A 166 5.14 -10.61 14.44
N GLY A 167 4.45 -11.76 14.46
CA GLY A 167 3.35 -12.03 13.55
C GLY A 167 3.79 -12.12 12.08
N ALA A 168 2.85 -12.37 11.18
CA ALA A 168 3.11 -12.43 9.75
C ALA A 168 1.98 -11.79 8.94
N GLY A 169 2.35 -10.95 7.98
CA GLY A 169 1.43 -10.35 7.03
C GLY A 169 1.29 -8.85 7.12
N ILE A 170 0.13 -8.36 6.66
CA ILE A 170 -0.21 -6.93 6.69
C ILE A 170 -0.84 -6.64 8.05
N TYR A 171 0.01 -6.60 9.08
CA TYR A 171 -0.40 -6.50 10.49
C TYR A 171 -0.65 -5.06 10.97
N ARG A 172 -0.58 -4.08 10.07
CA ARG A 172 -0.93 -2.67 10.33
C ARG A 172 -1.82 -2.12 9.22
N ASN A 173 -2.36 -0.92 9.43
CA ASN A 173 -3.32 -0.33 8.51
C ASN A 173 -2.74 -0.10 7.12
N VAL A 174 -3.65 -0.15 6.16
CA VAL A 174 -3.43 0.23 4.78
C VAL A 174 -4.36 1.37 4.41
N SER A 175 -3.86 2.32 3.64
CA SER A 175 -4.68 3.44 3.18
C SER A 175 -4.33 3.80 1.74
N LEU A 176 -5.31 4.36 1.02
CA LEU A 176 -5.02 5.10 -0.20
C LEU A 176 -4.81 6.56 0.14
N ILE A 177 -3.74 7.14 -0.41
CA ILE A 177 -3.42 8.56 -0.26
C ILE A 177 -3.63 9.23 -1.61
N LEU A 178 -4.57 10.17 -1.67
CA LEU A 178 -4.89 10.94 -2.86
C LEU A 178 -4.32 12.34 -2.71
N ARG A 179 -3.40 12.70 -3.60
CA ARG A 179 -2.72 13.99 -3.60
C ARG A 179 -3.01 14.72 -4.92
N ASN A 180 -3.02 16.04 -4.90
CA ASN A 180 -3.05 16.82 -6.15
C ASN A 180 -1.74 16.60 -6.94
N GLU A 181 -1.69 16.97 -8.22
CA GLU A 181 -0.47 16.86 -9.03
C GLU A 181 0.73 17.58 -8.38
N LEU A 182 0.47 18.76 -7.81
CA LEU A 182 1.41 19.46 -6.94
C LEU A 182 1.12 19.12 -5.48
N TYR A 183 2.09 18.49 -4.82
CA TYR A 183 1.99 18.08 -3.41
C TYR A 183 3.35 18.13 -2.72
N ILE A 184 3.33 18.22 -1.39
CA ILE A 184 4.53 18.13 -0.56
C ILE A 184 4.86 16.65 -0.36
N LEU A 185 6.08 16.24 -0.74
CA LEU A 185 6.58 14.89 -0.52
C LEU A 185 6.64 14.57 0.97
N GLN A 186 6.10 13.42 1.36
CA GLN A 186 6.27 12.89 2.70
C GLN A 186 7.60 12.15 2.78
N THR A 187 8.54 12.70 3.56
CA THR A 187 9.93 12.27 3.62
C THR A 187 10.16 10.97 4.42
N GLU A 188 9.20 10.54 5.23
CA GLU A 188 9.35 9.35 6.09
C GLU A 188 9.28 8.01 5.33
N TYR A 189 8.76 7.99 4.09
CA TYR A 189 8.47 6.75 3.36
C TYR A 189 9.21 6.60 2.03
N SER A 190 9.86 7.67 1.57
CA SER A 190 10.50 7.76 0.26
C SER A 190 12.01 7.53 0.40
N LEU A 191 12.43 6.27 0.45
CA LEU A 191 13.80 5.96 0.05
C LEU A 191 13.87 6.11 -1.47
N PRO A 192 14.79 6.92 -2.03
CA PRO A 192 14.98 6.97 -3.46
C PRO A 192 15.27 5.55 -3.94
N HIS A 193 14.55 5.11 -4.97
CA HIS A 193 14.86 3.88 -5.69
C HIS A 193 16.29 3.99 -6.24
N HIS A 194 17.27 3.59 -5.44
CA HIS A 194 18.63 3.40 -5.93
C HIS A 194 18.57 2.20 -6.88
N ARG A 195 18.89 2.51 -8.14
CA ARG A 195 19.14 1.54 -9.21
C ARG A 195 20.29 0.61 -8.84
#